data_AF-A0A822I9L4-F1
#
_entry.id   AF-A0A822I9L4-F1
#
_cell.length_a   1.000
_cell.length_b   1.000
_cell.length_c   1.000
_cell.angle_alpha   90.00
_cell.angle_beta   90.00
_cell.angle_gamma   90.00
#
_symmetry.space_group_name_H-M   'P 1'
#
loop_
_entity.id
_entity.type
_entity.pdbx_description
1 polymer ?
#
loop_
_entity_poly.entity_id
_entity_poly.type
_entity_poly.pdbx_seq_one_letter_code
_entity_poly.pdbx_strand_id
1 'polypeptide(L)'
;MFDLFKKEEIQSLKARISQLEEECRILSLKLEKKDEKAKKNIATKQDVDRELNEAQNKISSLTNEIQKLKQEISQEFKFRLSESLSKNRLEDIIFLIGGLQSKISTLTTVYLEKNKALGDVAKETVNLFDSSTLQLIEKIESSTGKIILYDTNRIINLVIIPVFPILQSEFFISTQFNLEPLKKNLEYEKILVVNTHAGETIIGIVEADNFVEHEIIRSSVMGKHKQGGWSQKRFQSLVEEDVKHHANKVRSALDTMLSNHKDIQYVLVGGEGKLIKMIMEGYDFPLVMKSMDTISNGNVDQVLRDVLAVRCYWI
;
A
#
# COMPACT_ATOMS: atom_id res chain seq x y z
N MET A 1 1.80 68.59 -64.57
CA MET A 1 2.43 68.16 -63.30
C MET A 1 1.51 67.26 -62.48
N PHE A 2 0.18 67.47 -62.44
CA PHE A 2 -0.80 66.63 -61.71
C PHE A 2 -0.99 65.18 -62.22
N ASP A 3 -0.81 64.91 -63.51
CA ASP A 3 -1.00 63.57 -64.09
C ASP A 3 0.13 62.57 -63.78
N LEU A 4 1.34 63.08 -63.49
CA LEU A 4 2.49 62.23 -63.17
C LEU A 4 2.36 61.64 -61.75
N PHE A 5 1.95 62.46 -60.78
CA PHE A 5 1.72 62.05 -59.39
C PHE A 5 0.60 61.01 -59.25
N LYS A 6 -0.51 61.17 -59.98
CA LYS A 6 -1.60 60.17 -59.98
C LYS A 6 -1.15 58.82 -60.55
N LYS A 7 -0.24 58.83 -61.53
CA LYS A 7 0.28 57.62 -62.16
C LYS A 7 1.25 56.87 -61.23
N GLU A 8 2.11 57.60 -60.52
CA GLU A 8 2.99 57.05 -59.48
C GLU A 8 2.19 56.49 -58.30
N GLU A 9 1.14 57.18 -57.86
CA GLU A 9 0.28 56.74 -56.76
C GLU A 9 -0.48 55.45 -57.13
N ILE A 10 -1.04 55.37 -58.34
CA ILE A 10 -1.65 54.13 -58.88
C ILE A 10 -0.63 52.99 -58.97
N GLN A 11 0.61 53.27 -59.36
CA GLN A 11 1.65 52.24 -59.45
C GLN A 11 2.07 51.73 -58.06
N SER A 12 2.16 52.63 -57.07
CA SER A 12 2.45 52.27 -55.67
C SER A 12 1.34 51.43 -55.04
N LEU A 13 0.06 51.79 -55.31
CA LEU A 13 -1.10 51.05 -54.85
C LEU A 13 -1.19 49.67 -55.49
N LYS A 14 -0.88 49.56 -56.80
CA LYS A 14 -0.81 48.26 -57.50
C LYS A 14 0.30 47.37 -56.94
N ALA A 15 1.48 47.93 -56.64
CA ALA A 15 2.56 47.20 -56.01
C ALA A 15 2.16 46.72 -54.61
N ARG A 16 1.45 47.56 -53.83
CA ARG A 16 0.95 47.19 -52.50
C ARG A 16 -0.12 46.11 -52.55
N ILE A 17 -1.05 46.17 -53.52
CA ILE A 17 -2.06 45.13 -53.74
C ILE A 17 -1.37 43.80 -54.06
N SER A 18 -0.41 43.79 -54.98
CA SER A 18 0.32 42.57 -55.33
C SER A 18 1.10 41.98 -54.14
N GLN A 19 1.70 42.83 -53.31
CA GLN A 19 2.36 42.39 -52.08
C GLN A 19 1.35 41.80 -51.07
N LEU A 20 0.22 42.46 -50.86
CA LEU A 20 -0.83 41.98 -49.96
C LEU A 20 -1.47 40.68 -50.46
N GLU A 21 -1.63 40.52 -51.77
CA GLU A 21 -2.11 39.28 -52.38
C GLU A 21 -1.14 38.11 -52.13
N GLU A 22 0.17 38.35 -52.25
CA GLU A 22 1.18 37.34 -51.94
C GLU A 22 1.26 37.03 -50.44
N GLU A 23 1.15 38.04 -49.57
CA GLU A 23 1.06 37.85 -48.12
C GLU A 23 -0.19 37.03 -47.73
N CYS A 24 -1.36 37.34 -48.33
CA CYS A 24 -2.59 36.57 -48.17
C CYS A 24 -2.42 35.12 -48.62
N ARG A 25 -1.74 34.88 -49.74
CA ARG A 25 -1.44 33.53 -50.26
C ARG A 25 -0.53 32.75 -49.34
N ILE A 26 0.50 33.38 -48.77
CA ILE A 26 1.41 32.73 -47.81
C ILE A 26 0.68 32.42 -46.49
N LEU A 27 -0.17 33.33 -46.02
CA LEU A 27 -0.95 33.14 -44.81
C LEU A 27 -1.99 32.03 -44.96
N SER A 28 -2.68 31.93 -46.10
CA SER A 28 -3.65 30.85 -46.36
C SER A 28 -2.97 29.48 -46.34
N LEU A 29 -1.81 29.33 -47.00
CA LEU A 29 -1.02 28.10 -46.99
C LEU A 29 -0.52 27.72 -45.59
N LYS A 30 -0.16 28.70 -44.75
CA LYS A 30 0.22 28.44 -43.35
C LYS A 30 -0.98 27.99 -42.51
N LEU A 31 -2.16 28.54 -42.78
CA LEU A 31 -3.40 28.20 -42.08
C LEU A 31 -3.85 26.78 -42.44
N GLU A 32 -3.83 26.41 -43.73
CA GLU A 32 -4.08 25.04 -44.18
C GLU A 32 -3.14 24.01 -43.52
N LYS A 33 -1.82 24.29 -43.50
CA LYS A 33 -0.86 23.39 -42.84
C LYS A 33 -1.12 23.25 -41.33
N LYS A 34 -1.61 24.30 -40.67
CA LYS A 34 -1.97 24.24 -39.25
C LYS A 34 -3.26 23.45 -39.06
N ASP A 35 -4.25 23.63 -39.93
CA ASP A 35 -5.53 22.91 -39.87
C ASP A 35 -5.35 21.42 -40.15
N GLU A 36 -4.49 21.04 -41.10
CA GLU A 36 -4.12 19.65 -41.33
C GLU A 36 -3.44 19.02 -40.12
N LYS A 37 -2.52 19.75 -39.47
CA LYS A 37 -1.87 19.29 -38.23
C LYS A 37 -2.88 19.17 -37.09
N ALA A 38 -3.81 20.11 -36.96
CA ALA A 38 -4.86 20.07 -35.95
C ALA A 38 -5.77 18.86 -36.15
N LYS A 39 -6.20 18.58 -37.39
CA LYS A 39 -6.99 17.39 -37.74
C LYS A 39 -6.25 16.09 -37.41
N LYS A 40 -4.97 15.98 -37.76
CA LYS A 40 -4.14 14.81 -37.43
C LYS A 40 -3.97 14.61 -35.91
N ASN A 41 -3.78 15.70 -35.16
CA ASN A 41 -3.68 15.64 -33.70
C ASN A 41 -5.00 15.24 -33.03
N ILE A 42 -6.13 15.69 -33.57
CA ILE A 42 -7.46 15.29 -33.08
C ILE A 42 -7.70 13.80 -33.35
N ALA A 43 -7.38 13.31 -34.56
CA ALA A 43 -7.53 11.91 -34.92
C ALA A 43 -6.66 11.00 -34.02
N THR A 44 -5.37 11.31 -33.88
CA THR A 44 -4.46 10.57 -32.98
C THR A 44 -4.93 10.59 -31.53
N LYS A 45 -5.49 11.71 -31.05
CA LYS A 45 -6.08 11.78 -29.71
C LYS A 45 -7.31 10.87 -29.59
N GLN A 46 -8.19 10.87 -30.57
CA GLN A 46 -9.38 10.00 -30.57
C GLN A 46 -9.00 8.52 -30.59
N ASP A 47 -7.97 8.14 -31.36
CA ASP A 47 -7.46 6.77 -31.39
C ASP A 47 -6.90 6.35 -30.02
N VAL A 48 -6.09 7.19 -29.38
CA VAL A 48 -5.56 6.93 -28.03
C VAL A 48 -6.67 6.89 -26.98
N ASP A 49 -7.65 7.79 -27.05
CA ASP A 49 -8.80 7.80 -26.13
C ASP A 49 -9.64 6.52 -26.30
N ARG A 50 -9.77 5.98 -27.53
CA ARG A 50 -10.43 4.70 -27.80
C ARG A 50 -9.67 3.53 -27.18
N GLU A 51 -8.36 3.44 -27.42
CA GLU A 51 -7.50 2.40 -26.84
C GLU A 51 -7.52 2.42 -25.30
N LEU A 52 -7.49 3.62 -24.71
CA LEU A 52 -7.57 3.79 -23.25
C LEU A 52 -8.91 3.27 -22.70
N ASN A 53 -10.02 3.59 -23.35
CA ASN A 53 -11.35 3.12 -22.94
C ASN A 53 -11.48 1.60 -23.08
N GLU A 54 -10.96 1.01 -24.15
CA GLU A 54 -10.93 -0.44 -24.33
C GLU A 54 -10.11 -1.13 -23.24
N ALA A 55 -8.92 -0.59 -22.92
CA ALA A 55 -8.09 -1.11 -21.83
C ALA A 55 -8.78 -0.98 -20.46
N GLN A 56 -9.42 0.16 -20.18
CA GLN A 56 -10.18 0.37 -18.95
C GLN A 56 -11.36 -0.59 -18.82
N ASN A 57 -12.13 -0.78 -19.90
CA ASN A 57 -13.23 -1.75 -19.93
C ASN A 57 -12.72 -3.18 -19.69
N LYS A 58 -11.58 -3.55 -20.28
CA LYS A 58 -10.97 -4.86 -20.06
C LYS A 58 -10.51 -5.06 -18.62
N ILE A 59 -9.89 -4.04 -18.02
CA ILE A 59 -9.51 -4.05 -16.60
C ILE A 59 -10.76 -4.19 -15.73
N SER A 60 -11.84 -3.45 -16.01
CA SER A 60 -13.09 -3.56 -15.26
C SER A 60 -13.72 -4.95 -15.38
N SER A 61 -13.73 -5.53 -16.58
CA SER A 61 -14.24 -6.89 -16.81
C SER A 61 -13.43 -7.93 -16.05
N LEU A 62 -12.10 -7.89 -16.17
CA LEU A 62 -11.20 -8.80 -15.46
C LEU A 62 -11.30 -8.64 -13.93
N THR A 63 -11.46 -7.40 -13.45
CA THR A 63 -11.66 -7.14 -12.02
C THR A 63 -12.96 -7.78 -11.52
N ASN A 64 -14.05 -7.67 -12.29
CA ASN A 64 -15.32 -8.30 -11.96
C ASN A 64 -15.24 -9.84 -12.02
N GLU A 65 -14.54 -10.41 -13.01
CA GLU A 65 -14.30 -11.85 -13.08
C GLU A 65 -13.48 -12.35 -11.90
N ILE A 66 -12.38 -11.66 -11.56
CA ILE A 66 -11.58 -11.97 -10.36
C ILE A 66 -12.43 -11.84 -9.11
N GLN A 67 -13.28 -10.81 -9.00
CA GLN A 67 -14.17 -10.64 -7.85
C GLN A 67 -15.20 -11.78 -7.76
N LYS A 68 -15.75 -12.22 -8.90
CA LYS A 68 -16.68 -13.35 -8.96
C LYS A 68 -16.00 -14.68 -8.60
N LEU A 69 -14.82 -14.95 -9.16
CA LEU A 69 -14.01 -16.12 -8.81
C LEU A 69 -13.59 -16.10 -7.33
N LYS A 70 -13.20 -14.92 -6.81
CA LYS A 70 -12.95 -14.75 -5.38
C LYS A 70 -14.20 -15.02 -4.55
N GLN A 71 -15.38 -14.57 -4.98
CA GLN A 71 -16.65 -14.83 -4.29
C GLN A 71 -17.02 -16.32 -4.32
N GLU A 72 -16.85 -17.00 -5.45
CA GLU A 72 -17.08 -18.45 -5.59
C GLU A 72 -16.13 -19.24 -4.68
N ILE A 73 -14.83 -18.91 -4.66
CA ILE A 73 -13.83 -19.51 -3.75
C ILE A 73 -14.09 -19.15 -2.27
N SER A 74 -14.64 -17.97 -2.00
CA SER A 74 -14.98 -17.50 -0.64
C SER A 74 -16.28 -18.11 -0.12
N GLN A 75 -17.15 -18.63 -0.99
CA GLN A 75 -18.39 -19.30 -0.59
C GLN A 75 -18.13 -20.73 -0.08
N GLU A 76 -17.09 -21.41 -0.56
CA GLU A 76 -16.77 -22.78 -0.12
C GLU A 76 -16.08 -22.84 1.25
N PHE A 77 -15.33 -21.80 1.66
CA PHE A 77 -14.56 -21.80 2.91
C PHE A 77 -14.52 -20.41 3.55
N LYS A 78 -15.42 -20.13 4.49
CA LYS A 78 -15.43 -18.88 5.28
C LYS A 78 -14.73 -19.10 6.62
N PHE A 79 -13.86 -18.16 7.00
CA PHE A 79 -13.39 -18.04 8.39
C PHE A 79 -14.60 -17.88 9.31
N ARG A 80 -14.61 -18.56 10.46
CA ARG A 80 -15.69 -18.43 11.44
C ARG A 80 -15.73 -17.02 12.02
N LEU A 81 -14.54 -16.46 12.28
CA LEU A 81 -14.35 -15.09 12.74
C LEU A 81 -12.95 -14.63 12.33
N SER A 82 -12.82 -13.38 11.89
CA SER A 82 -11.55 -12.68 11.80
C SER A 82 -11.65 -11.37 12.58
N GLU A 83 -10.74 -11.14 13.52
CA GLU A 83 -10.74 -9.96 14.37
C GLU A 83 -9.33 -9.38 14.47
N SER A 84 -9.24 -8.06 14.57
CA SER A 84 -8.01 -7.35 14.89
C SER A 84 -8.07 -6.97 16.36
N LEU A 85 -7.18 -7.54 17.18
CA LEU A 85 -7.17 -7.40 18.62
C LEU A 85 -6.08 -6.43 19.07
N SER A 86 -6.34 -5.70 20.16
CA SER A 86 -5.28 -4.99 20.88
C SER A 86 -4.36 -5.96 21.61
N LYS A 87 -3.14 -5.52 21.92
CA LYS A 87 -2.16 -6.31 22.70
C LYS A 87 -2.75 -6.82 24.02
N ASN A 88 -3.35 -5.96 24.83
CA ASN A 88 -3.93 -6.34 26.12
C ASN A 88 -5.01 -7.44 25.97
N ARG A 89 -5.88 -7.33 24.96
CA ARG A 89 -6.92 -8.33 24.73
C ARG A 89 -6.31 -9.66 24.24
N LEU A 90 -5.23 -9.62 23.48
CA LEU A 90 -4.49 -10.82 23.11
C LEU A 90 -3.84 -11.48 24.33
N GLU A 91 -3.23 -10.70 25.23
CA GLU A 91 -2.65 -11.19 26.48
C GLU A 91 -3.71 -11.88 27.35
N ASP A 92 -4.91 -11.31 27.45
CA ASP A 92 -6.05 -11.95 28.13
C ASP A 92 -6.43 -13.30 27.49
N ILE A 93 -6.47 -13.36 26.15
CA ILE A 93 -6.75 -14.61 25.42
C ILE A 93 -5.64 -15.64 25.63
N ILE A 94 -4.37 -15.22 25.58
CA ILE A 94 -3.21 -16.07 25.85
C ILE A 94 -3.28 -16.62 27.27
N PHE A 95 -3.68 -15.80 28.26
CA PHE A 95 -3.88 -16.23 29.63
C PHE A 95 -4.97 -17.31 29.74
N LEU A 96 -6.13 -17.10 29.10
CA LEU A 96 -7.23 -18.06 29.08
C LEU A 96 -6.84 -19.38 28.39
N ILE A 97 -6.19 -19.30 27.24
CA ILE A 97 -5.75 -20.48 26.47
C ILE A 97 -4.63 -21.21 27.22
N GLY A 98 -3.75 -20.50 27.90
CA GLY A 98 -2.70 -21.09 28.73
C GLY A 98 -3.25 -21.91 29.90
N GLY A 99 -4.47 -21.64 30.35
CA GLY A 99 -5.17 -22.43 31.37
C GLY A 99 -5.81 -23.72 30.84
N LEU A 100 -5.90 -23.91 29.53
CA LEU A 100 -6.48 -25.12 28.95
C LEU A 100 -5.53 -26.30 29.09
N GLN A 101 -6.07 -27.40 29.64
CA GLN A 101 -5.34 -28.65 29.79
C GLN A 101 -6.18 -29.81 29.30
N SER A 102 -5.59 -30.63 28.44
CA SER A 102 -6.18 -31.90 28.00
C SER A 102 -5.57 -33.07 28.78
N LYS A 103 -6.34 -34.16 28.93
CA LYS A 103 -5.86 -35.38 29.61
C LYS A 103 -4.82 -36.16 28.79
N ILE A 104 -4.90 -36.03 27.46
CA ILE A 104 -4.04 -36.67 26.48
C ILE A 104 -3.46 -35.56 25.61
N SER A 105 -2.31 -35.77 24.99
CA SER A 105 -1.66 -34.80 24.12
C SER A 105 -2.46 -34.55 22.82
N THR A 106 -3.47 -33.67 22.91
CA THR A 106 -4.35 -33.27 21.78
C THR A 106 -4.14 -31.82 21.36
N LEU A 107 -3.49 -31.01 22.21
CA LEU A 107 -3.27 -29.60 21.96
C LEU A 107 -1.99 -29.43 21.14
N THR A 108 -2.13 -28.79 19.99
CA THR A 108 -1.10 -28.60 18.99
C THR A 108 -0.79 -27.12 18.84
N THR A 109 0.49 -26.78 18.93
CA THR A 109 1.01 -25.44 18.71
C THR A 109 1.98 -25.48 17.55
N VAL A 110 1.76 -24.66 16.53
CA VAL A 110 2.65 -24.52 15.38
C VAL A 110 3.11 -23.08 15.27
N TYR A 111 4.43 -22.86 15.28
CA TYR A 111 5.04 -21.61 14.88
C TYR A 111 5.53 -21.77 13.45
N LEU A 112 5.14 -20.86 12.57
CA LEU A 112 5.44 -20.93 11.15
C LEU A 112 6.10 -19.63 10.71
N GLU A 113 7.33 -19.73 10.22
CA GLU A 113 8.03 -18.62 9.56
C GLU A 113 7.27 -18.13 8.32
N LYS A 114 7.61 -16.91 7.90
CA LYS A 114 7.15 -16.36 6.63
C LYS A 114 7.50 -17.30 5.47
N ASN A 115 6.56 -17.51 4.55
CA ASN A 115 6.70 -18.30 3.31
C ASN A 115 6.97 -19.81 3.48
N LYS A 116 6.97 -20.36 4.70
CA LYS A 116 7.00 -21.82 4.89
C LYS A 116 5.59 -22.39 4.87
N ALA A 117 5.44 -23.60 4.31
CA ALA A 117 4.19 -24.35 4.40
C ALA A 117 4.19 -25.22 5.66
N LEU A 118 3.01 -25.62 6.14
CA LEU A 118 2.89 -26.51 7.31
C LEU A 118 3.61 -27.84 7.09
N GLY A 119 3.52 -28.38 5.87
CA GLY A 119 4.18 -29.64 5.50
C GLY A 119 5.70 -29.59 5.59
N ASP A 120 6.31 -28.41 5.53
CA ASP A 120 7.77 -28.23 5.66
C ASP A 120 8.23 -28.31 7.12
N VAL A 121 7.34 -28.03 8.08
CA VAL A 121 7.67 -28.05 9.52
C VAL A 121 7.66 -29.47 10.06
N ALA A 122 6.57 -30.20 9.81
CA ALA A 122 6.49 -31.62 10.09
C ALA A 122 5.42 -32.26 9.21
N LYS A 123 5.73 -33.36 8.53
CA LYS A 123 4.75 -34.10 7.70
C LYS A 123 3.51 -34.54 8.48
N GLU A 124 3.69 -34.79 9.77
CA GLU A 124 2.62 -35.16 10.71
C GLU A 124 1.58 -34.05 10.88
N THR A 125 1.98 -32.77 10.74
CA THR A 125 1.05 -31.63 10.86
C THR A 125 -0.08 -31.74 9.84
N VAL A 126 0.22 -32.10 8.59
CA VAL A 126 -0.75 -32.19 7.51
C VAL A 126 -1.84 -33.22 7.81
N ASN A 127 -1.52 -34.29 8.53
CA ASN A 127 -2.48 -35.32 8.89
C ASN A 127 -3.37 -34.92 10.08
N LEU A 128 -2.97 -33.92 10.87
CA LEU A 128 -3.74 -33.45 12.03
C LEU A 128 -4.85 -32.49 11.62
N PHE A 129 -4.68 -31.75 10.53
CA PHE A 129 -5.64 -30.79 10.04
C PHE A 129 -6.51 -31.39 8.94
N ASP A 130 -7.82 -31.11 8.97
CA ASP A 130 -8.68 -31.43 7.82
C ASP A 130 -8.26 -30.60 6.59
N SER A 131 -8.54 -31.12 5.40
CA SER A 131 -8.26 -30.44 4.13
C SER A 131 -8.83 -29.01 4.07
N SER A 132 -10.01 -28.77 4.65
CA SER A 132 -10.62 -27.44 4.75
C SER A 132 -9.81 -26.47 5.60
N THR A 133 -9.29 -26.96 6.74
CA THR A 133 -8.55 -26.16 7.72
C THR A 133 -7.19 -25.76 7.17
N LEU A 134 -6.51 -26.69 6.48
CA LEU A 134 -5.25 -26.42 5.77
C LEU A 134 -5.44 -25.32 4.71
N GLN A 135 -6.48 -25.43 3.88
CA GLN A 135 -6.76 -24.42 2.86
C GLN A 135 -7.05 -23.04 3.46
N LEU A 136 -7.76 -22.98 4.59
CA LEU A 136 -8.00 -21.72 5.31
C LEU A 136 -6.70 -21.12 5.84
N ILE A 137 -5.82 -21.94 6.42
CA ILE A 137 -4.51 -21.49 6.93
C ILE A 137 -3.62 -20.99 5.78
N GLU A 138 -3.60 -21.70 4.65
CA GLU A 138 -2.80 -21.33 3.47
C GLU A 138 -3.30 -20.03 2.82
N LYS A 139 -4.62 -19.78 2.82
CA LYS A 139 -5.22 -18.53 2.33
C LYS A 139 -4.83 -17.31 3.16
N ILE A 140 -4.42 -17.48 4.42
CA ILE A 140 -4.00 -16.35 5.26
C ILE A 140 -2.62 -15.87 4.79
N GLU A 141 -2.56 -14.70 4.18
CA GLU A 141 -1.29 -14.05 3.87
C GLU A 141 -0.71 -13.40 5.13
N SER A 142 0.60 -13.59 5.36
CA SER A 142 1.29 -12.97 6.48
C SER A 142 2.73 -12.63 6.14
N SER A 143 3.15 -11.43 6.52
CA SER A 143 4.53 -10.93 6.40
C SER A 143 5.42 -11.36 7.58
N THR A 144 4.83 -11.72 8.72
CA THR A 144 5.52 -12.05 9.98
C THR A 144 5.47 -13.54 10.34
N GLY A 145 4.77 -14.35 9.54
CA GLY A 145 4.54 -15.76 9.85
C GLY A 145 3.18 -16.00 10.51
N LYS A 146 2.98 -17.20 11.04
CA LYS A 146 1.70 -17.62 11.65
C LYS A 146 1.96 -18.41 12.91
N ILE A 147 1.06 -18.28 13.87
CA ILE A 147 1.01 -19.14 15.05
C ILE A 147 -0.35 -19.84 15.03
N ILE A 148 -0.34 -21.16 15.08
CA ILE A 148 -1.54 -21.99 14.94
C ILE A 148 -1.72 -22.73 16.26
N LEU A 149 -2.85 -22.48 16.92
CA LEU A 149 -3.28 -23.18 18.11
C LEU A 149 -4.47 -24.06 17.72
N TYR A 150 -4.28 -25.37 17.78
CA TYR A 150 -5.23 -26.35 17.31
C TYR A 150 -5.46 -27.45 18.34
N ASP A 151 -6.70 -27.87 18.53
CA ASP A 151 -7.07 -29.02 19.33
C ASP A 151 -7.76 -30.06 18.44
N THR A 152 -7.36 -31.33 18.55
CA THR A 152 -7.96 -32.41 17.76
C THR A 152 -9.46 -32.60 18.04
N ASN A 153 -9.95 -32.19 19.22
CA ASN A 153 -11.38 -32.18 19.53
C ASN A 153 -12.12 -30.94 18.99
N ARG A 154 -11.40 -30.05 18.28
CA ARG A 154 -11.89 -28.82 17.64
C ARG A 154 -12.52 -27.81 18.60
N ILE A 155 -12.12 -27.82 19.87
CA ILE A 155 -12.56 -26.82 20.84
C ILE A 155 -11.86 -25.49 20.55
N ILE A 156 -10.57 -25.53 20.23
CA ILE A 156 -9.75 -24.37 19.89
C ILE A 156 -9.13 -24.58 18.51
N ASN A 157 -9.42 -23.65 17.61
CA ASN A 157 -8.82 -23.52 16.29
C ASN A 157 -8.56 -22.02 16.05
N LEU A 158 -7.33 -21.60 16.29
CA LEU A 158 -6.96 -20.19 16.26
C LEU A 158 -5.65 -20.01 15.49
N VAL A 159 -5.67 -19.13 14.50
CA VAL A 159 -4.47 -18.66 13.81
C VAL A 159 -4.22 -17.21 14.23
N ILE A 160 -3.02 -16.94 14.71
CA ILE A 160 -2.56 -15.62 15.15
C ILE A 160 -1.49 -15.15 14.17
N ILE A 161 -1.63 -13.94 13.65
CA ILE A 161 -0.57 -13.26 12.89
C ILE A 161 0.24 -12.42 13.89
N PRO A 162 1.46 -12.82 14.27
CA PRO A 162 2.25 -12.13 15.27
C PRO A 162 2.64 -10.71 14.82
N VAL A 163 2.88 -9.82 15.78
CA VAL A 163 3.31 -8.45 15.48
C VAL A 163 4.68 -8.45 14.83
N PHE A 164 5.60 -9.26 15.35
CA PHE A 164 6.98 -9.36 14.88
C PHE A 164 7.25 -10.72 14.22
N PRO A 165 8.20 -10.80 13.27
CA PRO A 165 8.45 -12.02 12.51
C PRO A 165 8.85 -13.21 13.37
N ILE A 166 8.26 -14.38 13.08
CA ILE A 166 8.74 -15.67 13.58
C ILE A 166 10.01 -16.05 12.81
N LEU A 167 11.08 -16.32 13.55
CA LEU A 167 12.41 -16.63 12.99
C LEU A 167 12.64 -18.13 12.78
N GLN A 168 11.93 -18.97 13.54
CA GLN A 168 12.09 -20.42 13.50
C GLN A 168 10.71 -21.09 13.51
N SER A 169 10.48 -21.98 12.55
CA SER A 169 9.28 -22.81 12.54
C SER A 169 9.44 -23.96 13.53
N GLU A 170 8.46 -24.12 14.40
CA GLU A 170 8.45 -25.15 15.45
C GLU A 170 7.08 -25.80 15.55
N PHE A 171 7.06 -27.04 16.04
CA PHE A 171 5.87 -27.83 16.17
C PHE A 171 5.84 -28.54 17.52
N PHE A 172 4.74 -28.42 18.24
CA PHE A 172 4.54 -29.02 19.55
C PHE A 172 3.17 -29.70 19.63
N ILE A 173 3.14 -30.95 20.08
CA ILE A 173 1.92 -31.63 20.52
C ILE A 173 2.06 -31.93 22.01
N SER A 174 1.13 -31.46 22.82
CA SER A 174 1.19 -31.60 24.27
C SER A 174 -0.20 -31.57 24.90
N THR A 175 -0.25 -31.71 26.23
CA THR A 175 -1.47 -31.55 27.03
C THR A 175 -1.83 -30.08 27.30
N GLN A 176 -0.94 -29.14 26.93
CA GLN A 176 -1.09 -27.69 27.07
C GLN A 176 -0.48 -27.00 25.83
N PHE A 177 -0.97 -25.81 25.48
CA PHE A 177 -0.38 -25.02 24.40
C PHE A 177 0.98 -24.43 24.80
N ASN A 178 1.96 -24.47 23.89
CA ASN A 178 3.27 -23.87 24.11
C ASN A 178 3.23 -22.37 23.74
N LEU A 179 2.85 -21.52 24.70
CA LEU A 179 2.66 -20.08 24.46
C LEU A 179 3.89 -19.21 24.79
N GLU A 180 4.96 -19.80 25.33
CA GLU A 180 6.16 -19.04 25.74
C GLU A 180 6.83 -18.31 24.57
N PRO A 181 7.02 -18.91 23.37
CA PRO A 181 7.59 -18.17 22.24
C PRO A 181 6.70 -17.00 21.79
N LEU A 182 5.37 -17.14 21.86
CA LEU A 182 4.44 -16.06 21.55
C LEU A 182 4.52 -14.91 22.56
N LYS A 183 4.60 -15.20 23.88
CA LYS A 183 4.77 -14.16 24.89
C LYS A 183 6.05 -13.35 24.66
N LYS A 184 7.17 -14.04 24.41
CA LYS A 184 8.44 -13.39 24.06
C LYS A 184 8.37 -12.59 22.77
N ASN A 185 7.58 -13.04 21.79
CA ASN A 185 7.36 -12.28 20.56
C ASN A 185 6.63 -10.96 20.81
N LEU A 186 5.81 -10.84 21.85
CA LEU A 186 5.11 -9.59 22.20
C LEU A 186 5.98 -8.61 22.99
N GLU A 187 7.10 -9.09 23.54
CA GLU A 187 8.07 -8.27 24.25
C GLU A 187 8.98 -7.55 23.24
N TYR A 188 9.09 -6.24 23.38
CA TYR A 188 10.00 -5.40 22.62
C TYR A 188 10.48 -4.26 23.51
N GLU A 189 11.70 -3.79 23.28
CA GLU A 189 12.26 -2.66 24.03
C GLU A 189 11.93 -1.36 23.33
N LYS A 190 12.34 -1.27 22.06
CA LYS A 190 12.22 -0.05 21.26
C LYS A 190 11.96 -0.38 19.80
N ILE A 191 10.94 0.26 19.25
CA ILE A 191 10.56 0.14 17.84
C ILE A 191 10.36 1.51 17.22
N LEU A 192 10.55 1.58 15.91
CA LEU A 192 10.20 2.75 15.11
C LEU A 192 8.88 2.48 14.40
N VAL A 193 7.97 3.44 14.45
CA VAL A 193 6.70 3.42 13.71
C VAL A 193 6.75 4.47 12.62
N VAL A 194 6.40 4.07 11.39
CA VAL A 194 6.31 4.97 10.23
C VAL A 194 4.98 4.73 9.51
N ASN A 195 4.02 5.61 9.72
CA ASN A 195 2.73 5.56 9.02
C ASN A 195 2.69 6.64 7.93
N THR A 196 2.59 6.23 6.67
CA THR A 196 2.81 7.10 5.51
C THR A 196 1.54 7.39 4.73
N HIS A 197 1.17 8.66 4.59
CA HIS A 197 0.17 9.09 3.62
C HIS A 197 0.67 10.33 2.88
N ALA A 198 0.21 10.52 1.64
CA ALA A 198 0.67 11.65 0.82
C ALA A 198 0.38 13.02 1.45
N GLY A 199 -0.68 13.14 2.27
CA GLY A 199 -1.00 14.38 2.99
C GLY A 199 -0.35 14.49 4.37
N GLU A 200 -0.11 13.37 5.05
CA GLU A 200 0.39 13.34 6.43
C GLU A 200 1.16 12.04 6.68
N THR A 201 2.39 12.16 7.19
CA THR A 201 3.20 11.04 7.62
C THR A 201 3.52 11.21 9.10
N ILE A 202 3.33 10.14 9.87
CA ILE A 202 3.69 10.09 11.29
C ILE A 202 4.89 9.17 11.43
N ILE A 203 5.96 9.68 12.06
CA ILE A 203 7.10 8.89 12.49
C ILE A 203 7.22 8.98 14.01
N GLY A 204 7.68 7.92 14.65
CA GLY A 204 7.97 8.00 16.07
C GLY A 204 8.58 6.75 16.67
N ILE A 205 9.29 6.96 17.77
CA ILE A 205 9.90 5.92 18.59
C ILE A 205 8.92 5.51 19.67
N VAL A 206 8.71 4.20 19.79
CA VAL A 206 7.82 3.60 20.76
C VAL A 206 8.62 2.74 21.72
N GLU A 207 8.43 2.99 23.01
CA GLU A 207 8.93 2.17 24.11
C GLU A 207 7.76 1.87 25.05
N ALA A 208 7.69 0.63 25.57
CA ALA A 208 6.65 0.21 26.51
C ALA A 208 5.23 0.62 26.08
N ASP A 209 4.86 0.38 24.81
CA ASP A 209 3.56 0.71 24.23
C ASP A 209 3.18 2.21 24.30
N ASN A 210 4.17 3.12 24.27
CA ASN A 210 3.95 4.57 24.22
C ASN A 210 4.94 5.26 23.27
N PHE A 211 4.50 6.32 22.58
CA PHE A 211 5.40 7.18 21.81
C PHE A 211 6.25 8.03 22.76
N VAL A 212 7.57 7.76 22.82
CA VAL A 212 8.53 8.57 23.59
C VAL A 212 9.06 9.76 22.80
N GLU A 213 9.05 9.65 21.47
CA GLU A 213 9.37 10.72 20.54
C GLU A 213 8.53 10.52 19.27
N HIS A 214 7.90 11.57 18.74
CA HIS A 214 7.15 11.46 17.49
C HIS A 214 7.11 12.79 16.74
N GLU A 215 6.93 12.73 15.42
CA GLU A 215 6.77 13.88 14.55
C GLU A 215 5.68 13.60 13.52
N ILE A 216 4.84 14.62 13.30
CA ILE A 216 3.77 14.60 12.29
C ILE A 216 4.20 15.53 11.15
N ILE A 217 4.60 14.94 10.04
CA ILE A 217 5.01 15.67 8.84
C ILE A 217 3.78 15.79 7.94
N ARG A 218 3.31 17.02 7.74
CA ARG A 218 2.24 17.32 6.77
C ARG A 218 2.80 17.82 5.45
N SER A 219 2.14 17.45 4.36
CA SER A 219 2.42 17.92 3.01
C SER A 219 1.33 18.89 2.55
N SER A 220 1.66 19.73 1.56
CA SER A 220 0.69 20.55 0.84
C SER A 220 0.18 19.86 -0.43
N VAL A 221 0.37 18.53 -0.56
CA VAL A 221 -0.04 17.78 -1.77
C VAL A 221 -1.54 17.96 -1.95
N MET A 222 -1.91 18.76 -2.96
CA MET A 222 -3.30 19.11 -3.22
C MET A 222 -4.05 17.87 -3.71
N GLY A 223 -5.13 17.50 -3.01
CA GLY A 223 -5.95 16.35 -3.37
C GLY A 223 -6.40 16.41 -4.83
N LYS A 224 -6.47 15.25 -5.50
CA LYS A 224 -6.87 15.13 -6.92
C LYS A 224 -8.22 15.82 -7.17
N HIS A 225 -8.22 17.06 -7.65
CA HIS A 225 -9.41 17.65 -8.23
C HIS A 225 -9.62 17.02 -9.61
N LYS A 226 -10.69 16.22 -9.75
CA LYS A 226 -11.21 15.76 -11.04
C LYS A 226 -11.74 16.98 -11.81
N GLN A 227 -10.88 17.71 -12.50
CA GLN A 227 -11.26 18.56 -13.62
C GLN A 227 -10.46 18.11 -14.84
N GLY A 228 -11.16 17.65 -15.86
CA GLY A 228 -10.57 16.99 -17.04
C GLY A 228 -9.94 17.98 -18.03
N GLY A 229 -9.01 17.46 -18.84
CA GLY A 229 -8.54 18.09 -20.08
C GLY A 229 -7.08 18.52 -20.06
N TRP A 230 -6.27 18.01 -21.01
CA TRP A 230 -4.92 18.39 -21.50
C TRP A 230 -3.78 18.73 -20.51
N SER A 231 -4.06 19.03 -19.24
CA SER A 231 -3.12 19.39 -18.18
C SER A 231 -2.79 18.23 -17.23
N GLN A 232 -3.37 17.05 -17.43
CA GLN A 232 -3.17 15.89 -16.54
C GLN A 232 -1.70 15.46 -16.43
N LYS A 233 -0.92 15.51 -17.51
CA LYS A 233 0.50 15.12 -17.47
C LYS A 233 1.35 16.10 -16.64
N ARG A 234 1.11 17.40 -16.74
CA ARG A 234 1.78 18.42 -15.92
C ARG A 234 1.35 18.34 -14.46
N PHE A 235 0.06 18.11 -14.20
CA PHE A 235 -0.46 17.94 -12.84
C PHE A 235 0.12 16.68 -12.17
N GLN A 236 0.21 15.55 -12.91
CA GLN A 236 0.85 14.34 -12.40
C GLN A 236 2.32 14.56 -12.05
N SER A 237 3.09 15.25 -12.90
CA SER A 237 4.49 15.57 -12.60
C SER A 237 4.64 16.43 -11.34
N LEU A 238 3.78 17.43 -11.14
CA LEU A 238 3.78 18.25 -9.92
C LEU A 238 3.45 17.41 -8.68
N VAL A 239 2.44 16.55 -8.75
CA VAL A 239 2.08 15.64 -7.64
C VAL A 239 3.23 14.68 -7.34
N GLU A 240 3.92 14.15 -8.35
CA GLU A 240 5.08 13.29 -8.12
C GLU A 240 6.27 14.02 -7.50
N GLU A 241 6.49 15.28 -7.88
CA GLU A 241 7.50 16.14 -7.29
C GLU A 241 7.18 16.46 -5.82
N ASP A 242 5.92 16.81 -5.52
CA ASP A 242 5.45 17.06 -4.16
C ASP A 242 5.58 15.81 -3.27
N VAL A 243 5.25 14.63 -3.81
CA VAL A 243 5.41 13.34 -3.12
C VAL A 243 6.89 13.07 -2.79
N LYS A 244 7.80 13.35 -3.72
CA LYS A 244 9.25 13.22 -3.48
C LYS A 244 9.75 14.22 -2.44
N HIS A 245 9.29 15.47 -2.51
CA HIS A 245 9.64 16.49 -1.53
C HIS A 245 9.17 16.11 -0.12
N HIS A 246 7.93 15.61 -0.02
CA HIS A 246 7.39 15.08 1.23
C HIS A 246 8.22 13.90 1.76
N ALA A 247 8.56 12.92 0.91
CA ALA A 247 9.41 11.80 1.32
C ALA A 247 10.78 12.27 1.84
N ASN A 248 11.44 13.23 1.18
CA ASN A 248 12.72 13.78 1.62
C ASN A 248 12.63 14.51 2.97
N LYS A 249 11.52 15.23 3.20
CA LYS A 249 11.25 15.89 4.48
C LYS A 249 11.11 14.85 5.61
N VAL A 250 10.35 13.79 5.37
CA VAL A 250 10.21 12.67 6.32
C VAL A 250 11.57 12.01 6.60
N ARG A 251 12.40 11.79 5.56
CA ARG A 251 13.74 11.21 5.74
C ARG A 251 14.63 12.08 6.63
N SER A 252 14.61 13.40 6.44
CA SER A 252 15.41 14.32 7.24
C SER A 252 15.01 14.28 8.73
N ALA A 253 13.70 14.22 8.99
CA ALA A 253 13.16 14.04 10.33
C ALA A 253 13.55 12.67 10.93
N LEU A 254 13.44 11.61 10.12
CA LEU A 254 13.82 10.26 10.50
C LEU A 254 15.32 10.15 10.82
N ASP A 255 16.20 10.72 10.01
CA ASP A 255 17.65 10.74 10.26
C ASP A 255 17.99 11.41 11.61
N THR A 256 17.24 12.46 11.97
CA THR A 256 17.38 13.14 13.26
C THR A 256 16.96 12.22 14.41
N MET A 257 15.81 11.55 14.31
CA MET A 257 15.36 10.57 15.32
C MET A 257 16.35 9.40 15.45
N LEU A 258 16.78 8.82 14.32
CA LEU A 258 17.71 7.68 14.31
C LEU A 258 19.09 8.03 14.86
N SER A 259 19.50 9.31 14.79
CA SER A 259 20.74 9.77 15.42
C SER A 259 20.67 9.70 16.96
N ASN A 260 19.48 9.91 17.52
CA ASN A 260 19.21 9.84 18.96
C ASN A 260 18.88 8.43 19.46
N HIS A 261 18.35 7.56 18.58
CA HIS A 261 17.87 6.22 18.93
C HIS A 261 18.49 5.16 18.01
N LYS A 262 19.54 4.48 18.50
CA LYS A 262 20.31 3.48 17.72
C LYS A 262 19.93 2.03 17.99
N ASP A 263 19.13 1.80 19.02
CA ASP A 263 18.73 0.52 19.59
C ASP A 263 17.36 0.05 19.10
N ILE A 264 16.99 0.42 17.87
CA ILE A 264 15.70 0.06 17.27
C ILE A 264 15.71 -1.41 16.82
N GLN A 265 14.80 -2.21 17.37
CA GLN A 265 14.70 -3.64 17.07
C GLN A 265 13.98 -3.91 15.74
N TYR A 266 12.87 -3.19 15.51
CA TYR A 266 12.02 -3.34 14.33
C TYR A 266 11.46 -2.00 13.87
N VAL A 267 11.18 -1.90 12.58
CA VAL A 267 10.45 -0.77 11.99
C VAL A 267 9.09 -1.25 11.52
N LEU A 268 8.04 -0.78 12.20
CA LEU A 268 6.66 -1.07 11.83
C LEU A 268 6.18 0.02 10.86
N VAL A 269 5.90 -0.37 9.62
CA VAL A 269 5.55 0.58 8.55
C VAL A 269 4.14 0.34 8.02
N GLY A 270 3.40 1.42 7.79
CA GLY A 270 2.02 1.40 7.29
C GLY A 270 1.72 2.50 6.28
N GLY A 271 0.59 2.38 5.59
CA GLY A 271 0.13 3.36 4.62
C GLY A 271 0.57 3.12 3.17
N GLU A 272 0.86 4.21 2.45
CA GLU A 272 1.08 4.19 1.00
C GLU A 272 2.41 3.53 0.58
N GLY A 273 2.33 2.36 -0.04
CA GLY A 273 3.52 1.57 -0.41
C GLY A 273 4.57 2.28 -1.29
N LYS A 274 4.18 3.25 -2.13
CA LYS A 274 5.15 4.04 -2.94
C LYS A 274 5.97 4.97 -2.03
N LEU A 275 5.34 5.60 -1.04
CA LEU A 275 6.00 6.47 -0.07
C LEU A 275 6.89 5.68 0.89
N ILE A 276 6.41 4.53 1.38
CA ILE A 276 7.21 3.63 2.23
C ILE A 276 8.53 3.29 1.53
N LYS A 277 8.48 2.90 0.26
CA LYS A 277 9.70 2.59 -0.52
C LYS A 277 10.65 3.79 -0.60
N MET A 278 10.15 4.99 -0.92
CA MET A 278 10.99 6.20 -1.02
C MET A 278 11.62 6.61 0.32
N ILE A 279 10.85 6.51 1.40
CA ILE A 279 11.31 6.91 2.74
C ILE A 279 12.30 5.88 3.29
N MET A 280 11.99 4.58 3.18
CA MET A 280 12.80 3.51 3.77
C MET A 280 14.02 3.11 2.92
N GLU A 281 14.15 3.60 1.68
CA GLU A 281 15.30 3.31 0.83
C GLU A 281 16.63 3.71 1.50
N GLY A 282 17.59 2.78 1.58
CA GLY A 282 18.89 3.04 2.20
C GLY A 282 18.96 2.88 3.73
N TYR A 283 17.85 2.55 4.39
CA TYR A 283 17.88 2.13 5.80
C TYR A 283 17.89 0.61 5.90
N ASP A 284 18.77 0.08 6.76
CA ASP A 284 18.92 -1.37 6.99
C ASP A 284 18.33 -1.74 8.35
N PHE A 285 17.00 -1.89 8.39
CA PHE A 285 16.30 -2.36 9.58
C PHE A 285 15.34 -3.51 9.24
N PRO A 286 14.98 -4.36 10.20
CA PRO A 286 13.91 -5.34 10.02
C PRO A 286 12.55 -4.65 9.84
N LEU A 287 12.09 -4.53 8.59
CA LEU A 287 10.79 -3.92 8.27
C LEU A 287 9.64 -4.90 8.43
N VAL A 288 8.59 -4.45 9.13
CA VAL A 288 7.31 -5.15 9.25
C VAL A 288 6.22 -4.28 8.65
N MET A 289 5.69 -4.74 7.51
CA MET A 289 4.56 -4.09 6.85
C MET A 289 3.26 -4.37 7.60
N LYS A 290 2.51 -3.32 7.93
CA LYS A 290 1.17 -3.36 8.51
C LYS A 290 0.17 -2.78 7.51
N SER A 291 -1.00 -3.40 7.42
CA SER A 291 -2.11 -2.88 6.61
C SER A 291 -2.84 -1.82 7.44
N MET A 292 -2.59 -0.56 7.07
CA MET A 292 -3.11 0.65 7.71
C MET A 292 -3.53 1.59 6.60
N ASP A 293 -4.83 1.63 6.30
CA ASP A 293 -5.35 2.37 5.15
C ASP A 293 -5.97 3.73 5.55
N THR A 294 -6.20 3.96 6.84
CA THR A 294 -6.82 5.17 7.37
C THR A 294 -5.81 6.26 7.69
N ILE A 295 -6.06 7.45 7.14
CA ILE A 295 -5.37 8.69 7.55
C ILE A 295 -5.72 8.94 9.01
N SER A 296 -4.71 8.97 9.87
CA SER A 296 -4.87 9.09 11.32
C SER A 296 -5.22 10.52 11.77
N ASN A 297 -5.20 11.51 10.87
CA ASN A 297 -5.50 12.93 11.16
C ASN A 297 -4.72 13.45 12.38
N GLY A 298 -3.46 13.03 12.52
CA GLY A 298 -2.57 13.36 13.63
C GLY A 298 -2.83 12.59 14.93
N ASN A 299 -3.73 11.61 14.96
CA ASN A 299 -3.98 10.78 16.12
C ASN A 299 -2.92 9.67 16.25
N VAL A 300 -1.85 9.97 17.00
CA VAL A 300 -0.74 9.05 17.24
C VAL A 300 -1.17 7.81 18.02
N ASP A 301 -2.07 7.93 18.98
CA ASP A 301 -2.53 6.78 19.78
C ASP A 301 -3.30 5.76 18.92
N GLN A 302 -4.07 6.25 17.94
CA GLN A 302 -4.75 5.39 16.99
C GLN A 302 -3.73 4.66 16.10
N VAL A 303 -2.71 5.35 15.61
CA VAL A 303 -1.61 4.74 14.85
C VAL A 303 -0.95 3.64 15.67
N LEU A 304 -0.64 3.91 16.93
CA LEU A 304 -0.01 2.93 17.81
C LEU A 304 -0.87 1.67 17.99
N ARG A 305 -2.17 1.85 18.27
CA ARG A 305 -3.12 0.75 18.39
C ARG A 305 -3.19 -0.08 17.11
N ASP A 306 -3.26 0.57 15.95
CA ASP A 306 -3.38 -0.11 14.66
C ASP A 306 -2.11 -0.88 14.29
N VAL A 307 -0.94 -0.32 14.60
CA VAL A 307 0.37 -0.92 14.33
C VAL A 307 0.63 -2.15 15.20
N LEU A 308 0.29 -2.06 16.48
CA LEU A 308 0.44 -3.14 17.46
C LEU A 308 -0.72 -4.14 17.43
N ALA A 309 -1.76 -3.88 16.63
CA ALA A 309 -2.88 -4.78 16.51
C ALA A 309 -2.44 -6.15 15.95
N VAL A 310 -3.02 -7.20 16.51
CA VAL A 310 -2.78 -8.59 16.15
C VAL A 310 -4.03 -9.14 15.48
N ARG A 311 -3.86 -9.68 14.27
CA ARG A 311 -4.96 -10.31 13.55
C ARG A 311 -5.09 -11.76 13.97
N CYS A 312 -6.29 -12.15 14.36
CA CYS A 312 -6.65 -13.49 14.76
C CYS A 312 -7.75 -14.04 13.85
N TYR A 313 -7.63 -15.30 13.48
CA TYR A 313 -8.59 -16.02 12.64
C TYR A 313 -9.02 -17.29 13.38
N TRP A 314 -10.32 -17.41 13.62
CA TRP A 314 -10.93 -18.64 14.11
C TRP A 314 -11.39 -19.44 12.91
N ILE A 315 -10.82 -20.64 12.75
CA ILE A 315 -11.03 -21.54 11.61
C ILE A 315 -11.83 -22.77 11.98
#